data_AF-A0A7S3BC85-F1
#
_entry.id   AF-A0A7S3BC85-F1
#
_cell.length_a   1.000
_cell.length_b   1.000
_cell.length_c   1.000
_cell.angle_alpha   90.00
_cell.angle_beta   90.00
_cell.angle_gamma   90.00
#
_symmetry.space_group_name_H-M   'P 1'
#
loop_
_entity.id
_entity.type
_entity.pdbx_description
1 polymer ?
#
loop_
_entity_poly.entity_id
_entity_poly.type
_entity_poly.pdbx_seq_one_letter_code
_entity_poly.pdbx_strand_id
1 'polypeptide(L)'
;ECEAGEREAGRCPYGKRCDARWFCPHDGRCFVCDSHSCTRCRLQRGDAETVCEIAARLRPSRIALDFDRTLASTRSGAEPRVGLHDVDSELCSLLWEHQGRCHVVTRNQHATSISSFLQAHGAPPGVPVHTVRPKQSKADFLWGHWDGWDPRCPDTDPTQSRSEQGDV
;
A
#
# COMPACT_ATOMS: atom_id res chain seq x y z
N GLU A 1 19.59 -2.73 -30.30
CA GLU A 1 19.43 -1.30 -29.97
C GLU A 1 20.05 -1.05 -28.59
N CYS A 2 20.66 0.10 -28.38
CA CYS A 2 21.26 0.46 -27.09
C CYS A 2 20.17 0.97 -26.13
N GLU A 3 20.20 0.57 -24.85
CA GLU A 3 19.21 0.97 -23.85
C GLU A 3 19.04 2.50 -23.74
N ALA A 4 20.14 3.25 -23.90
CA ALA A 4 20.13 4.71 -23.84
C ALA A 4 19.23 5.32 -24.93
N GLY A 5 19.28 4.78 -26.15
CA GLY A 5 18.47 5.27 -27.27
C GLY A 5 16.97 5.01 -27.09
N GLU A 6 16.61 3.88 -26.47
CA GLU A 6 15.21 3.61 -26.12
C GLU A 6 14.69 4.63 -25.08
N ARG A 7 15.51 4.94 -24.07
CA ARG A 7 15.15 5.91 -23.03
C ARG A 7 15.03 7.34 -23.58
N GLU A 8 15.96 7.79 -24.42
CA GLU A 8 15.88 9.09 -25.10
C GLU A 8 14.62 9.22 -25.95
N ALA A 9 14.19 8.12 -26.56
CA ALA A 9 12.95 8.07 -27.32
C ALA A 9 11.68 7.89 -26.45
N GLY A 10 11.81 7.98 -25.11
CA GLY A 10 10.70 7.86 -24.16
C GLY A 10 10.13 6.45 -24.02
N ARG A 11 10.90 5.42 -24.39
CA ARG A 11 10.48 4.02 -24.35
C ARG A 11 11.20 3.23 -23.26
N CYS A 12 10.57 2.13 -22.84
CA CYS A 12 11.18 1.21 -21.89
C CYS A 12 12.09 0.24 -22.64
N PRO A 13 13.39 0.14 -22.30
CA PRO A 13 14.29 -0.80 -22.97
C PRO A 13 13.94 -2.27 -22.69
N TYR A 14 13.17 -2.55 -21.64
CA TYR A 14 12.83 -3.90 -21.19
C TYR A 14 11.39 -4.32 -21.54
N GLY A 15 10.56 -3.40 -22.01
CA GLY A 15 9.12 -3.63 -22.15
C GLY A 15 8.54 -2.94 -23.38
N LYS A 16 7.90 -3.73 -24.25
CA LYS A 16 7.29 -3.22 -25.49
C LYS A 16 5.92 -2.56 -25.30
N ARG A 17 5.29 -2.74 -24.13
CA ARG A 17 3.92 -2.28 -23.83
C ARG A 17 3.85 -1.65 -22.44
N CYS A 18 4.77 -0.72 -22.16
CA CYS A 18 4.70 0.06 -20.93
C CYS A 18 3.76 1.25 -21.12
N ASP A 19 2.87 1.47 -20.16
CA ASP A 19 2.03 2.66 -20.11
C ASP A 19 2.89 3.86 -19.66
N ALA A 20 2.67 5.04 -20.26
CA ALA A 20 3.40 6.26 -19.92
C ALA A 20 3.31 6.61 -18.41
N ARG A 21 2.20 6.26 -17.75
CA ARG A 21 1.99 6.47 -16.31
C ARG A 21 2.89 5.62 -15.42
N TRP A 22 3.55 4.60 -15.98
CA TRP A 22 4.48 3.76 -15.23
C TRP A 22 5.90 4.33 -15.20
N PHE A 23 6.17 5.42 -15.91
CA PHE A 23 7.49 6.04 -15.93
C PHE A 23 7.62 7.09 -14.84
N CYS A 24 8.77 7.10 -14.19
CA CYS A 24 9.16 8.16 -13.29
C CYS A 24 9.37 9.45 -14.08
N PRO A 25 8.67 10.56 -13.75
CA PRO A 25 8.86 11.84 -14.43
C PRO A 25 10.22 12.49 -14.11
N HIS A 26 10.90 12.05 -13.04
CA HIS A 26 12.19 12.60 -12.64
C HIS A 26 13.36 11.94 -13.35
N ASP A 27 13.27 10.64 -13.61
CA ASP A 27 14.40 9.83 -14.06
C ASP A 27 14.15 9.13 -15.41
N GLY A 28 12.94 9.21 -15.97
CA GLY A 28 12.59 8.58 -17.25
C GLY A 28 12.63 7.04 -17.21
N ARG A 29 12.54 6.43 -16.03
CA ARG A 29 12.65 4.98 -15.81
C ARG A 29 11.28 4.35 -15.50
N CYS A 30 11.04 3.15 -16.00
CA CYS A 30 9.77 2.45 -15.81
C CYS A 30 9.70 1.76 -14.43
N PHE A 31 8.80 2.16 -13.54
CA PHE A 31 8.64 1.57 -12.21
C PHE A 31 8.38 0.06 -12.22
N VAL A 32 7.80 -0.47 -13.31
CA VAL A 32 7.46 -1.88 -13.43
C VAL A 32 8.67 -2.70 -13.90
N CYS A 33 9.26 -2.33 -15.03
CA CYS A 33 10.30 -3.13 -15.68
C CYS A 33 11.71 -2.85 -15.13
N ASP A 34 12.02 -1.60 -14.77
CA ASP A 34 13.30 -1.25 -14.16
C ASP A 34 13.38 -1.61 -12.67
N SER A 35 12.25 -2.01 -12.05
CA SER A 35 12.10 -2.05 -10.59
C SER A 35 12.60 -0.76 -9.91
N HIS A 36 12.37 0.37 -10.58
CA HIS A 36 12.90 1.66 -10.15
C HIS A 36 12.19 2.17 -8.88
N SER A 37 12.97 2.73 -7.96
CA SER A 37 12.48 3.49 -6.81
C SER A 37 12.82 4.96 -7.00
N CYS A 38 11.92 5.86 -6.59
CA CYS A 38 12.14 7.30 -6.66
C CYS A 38 11.62 7.98 -5.39
N THR A 39 12.53 8.59 -4.63
CA THR A 39 12.22 9.32 -3.40
C THR A 39 11.34 10.55 -3.65
N ARG A 40 11.54 11.24 -4.78
CA ARG A 40 10.72 12.40 -5.19
C ARG A 40 9.28 11.99 -5.54
N CYS A 41 9.10 10.83 -6.17
CA CYS A 41 7.77 10.25 -6.41
C CYS A 41 7.19 9.57 -5.16
N ARG A 42 7.98 9.40 -4.09
CA ARG A 42 7.63 8.64 -2.89
C ARG A 42 7.19 7.20 -3.20
N LEU A 43 7.82 6.60 -4.21
CA LEU A 43 7.60 5.22 -4.60
C LEU A 43 8.88 4.44 -4.34
N GLN A 44 8.81 3.47 -3.43
CA GLN A 44 9.88 2.52 -3.19
C GLN A 44 9.44 1.13 -3.64
N ARG A 45 10.30 0.46 -4.41
CA ARG A 45 10.22 -0.96 -4.71
C ARG A 45 11.00 -1.74 -3.66
N GLY A 46 10.43 -2.85 -3.22
CA GLY A 46 11.01 -3.76 -2.24
C GLY A 46 10.02 -4.88 -1.89
N ASP A 47 10.46 -5.74 -1.00
CA ASP A 47 9.72 -6.83 -0.37
C ASP A 47 9.16 -6.41 0.99
N ALA A 48 8.70 -7.38 1.79
CA ALA A 48 8.13 -7.15 3.10
C ALA A 48 9.14 -6.53 4.08
N GLU A 49 10.37 -7.02 4.10
CA GLU A 49 11.49 -6.44 4.87
C GLU A 49 11.65 -4.94 4.56
N THR A 50 11.69 -4.58 3.27
CA THR A 50 11.79 -3.18 2.85
C THR A 50 10.61 -2.33 3.36
N VAL A 51 9.40 -2.89 3.36
CA VAL A 51 8.20 -2.20 3.89
C VAL A 51 8.32 -1.98 5.40
N CYS A 52 8.76 -2.99 6.14
CA CYS A 52 8.97 -2.91 7.59
C CYS A 52 10.02 -1.85 7.94
N GLU A 53 11.15 -1.80 7.23
CA GLU A 53 12.18 -0.78 7.43
C GLU A 53 11.64 0.64 7.16
N ILE A 54 10.85 0.82 6.09
CA ILE A 54 10.21 2.10 5.79
C ILE A 54 9.26 2.50 6.91
N ALA A 55 8.41 1.58 7.38
CA ALA A 55 7.45 1.87 8.44
C ALA A 55 8.15 2.20 9.77
N ALA A 56 9.21 1.48 10.11
CA ALA A 56 10.03 1.75 11.29
C ALA A 56 10.69 3.14 11.22
N ARG A 57 11.21 3.53 10.06
CA ARG A 57 11.86 4.82 9.84
C ARG A 57 10.88 5.99 9.79
N LEU A 58 9.78 5.86 9.05
CA LEU A 58 8.82 6.95 8.82
C LEU A 58 7.79 7.09 9.94
N ARG A 59 7.59 6.04 10.75
CA ARG A 59 6.60 5.98 11.84
C ARG A 59 5.22 6.53 11.42
N PRO A 60 4.62 6.02 10.33
CA PRO A 60 3.41 6.60 9.79
C PRO A 60 2.22 6.53 10.77
N SER A 61 1.34 7.52 10.70
CA SER A 61 0.09 7.56 11.48
C SER A 61 -0.95 6.55 10.98
N ARG A 62 -0.84 6.14 9.70
CA ARG A 62 -1.69 5.15 9.03
C ARG A 62 -0.88 4.29 8.05
N ILE A 63 -1.22 3.01 7.98
CA ILE A 63 -0.69 2.05 6.99
C ILE A 63 -1.87 1.35 6.34
N ALA A 64 -1.89 1.30 5.01
CA ALA A 64 -2.82 0.45 4.24
C ALA A 64 -2.03 -0.68 3.58
N LEU A 65 -2.40 -1.91 3.91
CA LEU A 65 -1.86 -3.11 3.29
C LEU A 65 -2.88 -3.71 2.32
N ASP A 66 -2.42 -4.10 1.14
CA ASP A 66 -3.20 -4.99 0.29
C ASP A 66 -3.19 -6.42 0.85
N PHE A 67 -4.18 -7.23 0.47
CA PHE A 67 -4.33 -8.60 0.94
C PHE A 67 -3.79 -9.63 -0.06
N ASP A 68 -4.53 -9.87 -1.15
CA ASP A 68 -4.23 -10.97 -2.08
C ASP A 68 -2.89 -10.73 -2.77
N ARG A 69 -2.00 -11.74 -2.73
CA ARG A 69 -0.63 -11.69 -3.29
C ARG A 69 0.23 -10.55 -2.73
N THR A 70 -0.12 -10.03 -1.55
CA THR A 70 0.66 -9.05 -0.79
C THR A 70 0.84 -9.56 0.63
N LEU A 71 -0.18 -9.43 1.48
CA LEU A 71 -0.16 -9.97 2.85
C LEU A 71 -0.41 -11.49 2.88
N ALA A 72 -1.17 -12.03 1.92
CA ALA A 72 -1.51 -13.45 1.87
C ALA A 72 -1.23 -14.07 0.50
N SER A 73 -0.98 -15.38 0.48
CA SER A 73 -0.73 -16.13 -0.76
C SER A 73 -1.99 -16.37 -1.61
N THR A 74 -3.15 -15.91 -1.14
CA THR A 74 -4.44 -16.01 -1.84
C THR A 74 -4.37 -15.42 -3.23
N ARG A 75 -5.02 -16.10 -4.18
CA ARG A 75 -5.28 -15.54 -5.52
C ARG A 75 -6.33 -14.44 -5.39
N SER A 76 -6.22 -13.41 -6.24
CA SER A 76 -7.14 -12.26 -6.29
C SER A 76 -8.62 -12.67 -6.14
N GLY A 77 -9.26 -12.20 -5.06
CA GLY A 77 -10.68 -12.41 -4.77
C GLY A 77 -11.06 -13.78 -4.25
N ALA A 78 -10.10 -14.71 -4.07
CA ALA A 78 -10.38 -16.03 -3.52
C ALA A 78 -10.60 -15.95 -2.00
N GLU A 79 -11.52 -16.74 -1.48
CA GLU A 79 -11.70 -16.84 -0.03
C GLU A 79 -10.45 -17.47 0.63
N PRO A 80 -9.87 -16.84 1.67
CA PRO A 80 -8.72 -17.38 2.37
C PRO A 80 -9.08 -18.65 3.17
N ARG A 81 -8.12 -19.56 3.30
CA ARG A 81 -8.32 -20.88 3.92
C ARG A 81 -7.07 -21.30 4.68
N VAL A 82 -7.23 -21.59 5.96
CA VAL A 82 -6.15 -22.09 6.82
C VAL A 82 -5.69 -23.47 6.33
N GLY A 83 -4.37 -23.69 6.32
CA GLY A 83 -3.76 -24.93 5.81
C GLY A 83 -3.65 -25.03 4.29
N LEU A 84 -4.19 -24.06 3.54
CA LEU A 84 -4.04 -23.94 2.08
C LEU A 84 -3.31 -22.66 1.67
N HIS A 85 -3.57 -21.57 2.38
CA HIS A 85 -2.97 -20.27 2.13
C HIS A 85 -2.14 -19.83 3.33
N ASP A 86 -1.10 -19.07 3.03
CA ASP A 86 -0.13 -18.55 3.99
C ASP A 86 -0.25 -17.03 4.09
N VAL A 87 0.26 -16.49 5.19
CA VAL A 87 0.40 -15.06 5.44
C VAL A 87 1.89 -14.73 5.49
N ASP A 88 2.27 -13.61 4.88
CA ASP A 88 3.62 -13.08 4.99
C ASP A 88 3.91 -12.68 6.46
N SER A 89 4.88 -13.34 7.09
CA SER A 89 5.16 -13.18 8.52
C SER A 89 5.70 -11.80 8.88
N GLU A 90 6.42 -11.14 7.97
CA GLU A 90 6.98 -9.81 8.19
C GLU A 90 5.88 -8.76 8.11
N LEU A 91 5.03 -8.83 7.08
CA LEU A 91 3.84 -7.96 6.99
C LEU A 91 2.82 -8.24 8.11
N CYS A 92 2.73 -9.49 8.59
CA CYS A 92 1.92 -9.82 9.76
C CYS A 92 2.47 -9.14 11.04
N SER A 93 3.80 -9.12 11.21
CA SER A 93 4.44 -8.43 12.33
C SER A 93 4.17 -6.92 12.29
N LEU A 94 4.09 -6.33 11.09
CA LEU A 94 3.71 -4.93 10.91
C LEU A 94 2.30 -4.61 11.46
N LEU A 95 1.35 -5.55 11.38
CA LEU A 95 0.02 -5.39 11.95
C LEU A 95 0.07 -5.27 13.48
N TRP A 96 0.99 -5.99 14.14
CA TRP A 96 1.22 -5.91 15.58
C TRP A 96 1.89 -4.59 15.98
N GLU A 97 2.99 -4.24 15.33
CA GLU A 97 3.76 -3.03 15.65
C GLU A 97 2.96 -1.73 15.45
N HIS A 98 2.01 -1.76 14.52
CA HIS A 98 1.15 -0.64 14.17
C HIS A 98 -0.33 -0.93 14.48
N GLN A 99 -0.63 -1.63 15.57
CA GLN A 99 -1.99 -1.91 15.99
C GLN A 99 -2.83 -0.61 16.08
N GLY A 100 -4.04 -0.62 15.51
CA GLY A 100 -4.92 0.54 15.42
C GLY A 100 -4.53 1.59 14.36
N ARG A 101 -3.38 1.44 13.69
CA ARG A 101 -2.92 2.29 12.59
C ARG A 101 -2.75 1.54 11.28
N CYS A 102 -2.56 0.22 11.33
CA CYS A 102 -2.45 -0.63 10.16
C CYS A 102 -3.80 -1.23 9.80
N HIS A 103 -4.20 -1.05 8.55
CA HIS A 103 -5.48 -1.49 8.00
C HIS A 103 -5.25 -2.35 6.77
N VAL A 104 -6.03 -3.42 6.63
CA VAL A 104 -6.07 -4.21 5.40
C VAL A 104 -7.10 -3.59 4.48
N VAL A 105 -6.71 -3.24 3.25
CA VAL A 105 -7.58 -2.62 2.25
C VAL A 105 -7.52 -3.45 0.98
N THR A 106 -8.60 -4.16 0.68
CA THR A 106 -8.64 -5.20 -0.34
C THR A 106 -9.86 -5.07 -1.25
N ARG A 107 -9.80 -5.66 -2.45
CA ARG A 107 -11.01 -5.86 -3.28
C ARG A 107 -11.69 -7.20 -2.99
N ASN A 108 -11.08 -8.02 -2.16
CA ASN A 108 -11.63 -9.30 -1.75
C ASN A 108 -12.86 -9.07 -0.86
N GLN A 109 -13.99 -9.65 -1.25
CA GLN A 109 -15.29 -9.46 -0.61
C GLN A 109 -15.47 -10.26 0.68
N HIS A 110 -14.55 -11.17 1.00
CA HIS A 110 -14.65 -12.10 2.13
C HIS A 110 -14.07 -11.48 3.42
N ALA A 111 -14.44 -10.25 3.78
CA ALA A 111 -13.84 -9.50 4.88
C ALA A 111 -13.82 -10.28 6.21
N THR A 112 -14.94 -10.91 6.59
CA THR A 112 -15.02 -11.72 7.83
C THR A 112 -14.07 -12.92 7.76
N SER A 113 -14.03 -13.64 6.63
CA SER A 113 -13.12 -14.77 6.45
C SER A 113 -11.66 -14.33 6.49
N ILE A 114 -11.33 -13.16 5.94
CA ILE A 114 -9.99 -12.55 5.99
C ILE A 114 -9.60 -12.26 7.45
N SER A 115 -10.46 -11.60 8.22
CA SER A 115 -10.16 -11.29 9.62
C SER A 115 -9.88 -12.55 10.44
N SER A 116 -10.74 -13.57 10.31
CA SER A 116 -10.56 -14.86 11.00
C SER A 116 -9.30 -15.59 10.55
N PHE A 117 -8.99 -15.56 9.24
CA PHE A 117 -7.79 -16.17 8.68
C PHE A 117 -6.51 -15.50 9.18
N LEU A 118 -6.46 -14.17 9.21
CA LEU A 118 -5.33 -13.42 9.74
C LEU A 118 -5.12 -13.72 11.23
N GLN A 119 -6.19 -13.76 12.02
CA GLN A 119 -6.12 -14.09 13.44
C GLN A 119 -5.61 -15.53 13.66
N ALA A 120 -6.05 -16.49 12.85
CA ALA A 120 -5.56 -17.87 12.91
C ALA A 120 -4.06 -17.99 12.60
N HIS A 121 -3.52 -17.04 11.81
CA HIS A 121 -2.11 -16.92 11.48
C HIS A 121 -1.34 -15.95 12.41
N GLY A 122 -1.91 -15.60 13.56
CA GLY A 122 -1.23 -14.85 14.60
C GLY A 122 -1.28 -13.33 14.46
N ALA A 123 -2.06 -12.77 13.53
CA ALA A 123 -2.31 -11.33 13.49
C ALA A 123 -3.10 -10.87 14.74
N PRO A 124 -2.98 -9.59 15.16
CA PRO A 124 -3.70 -9.11 16.33
C PRO A 124 -5.22 -9.22 16.15
N PRO A 125 -5.99 -9.47 17.23
CA PRO A 125 -7.44 -9.48 17.13
C PRO A 125 -7.94 -8.08 16.75
N GLY A 126 -8.96 -8.05 15.89
CA GLY A 126 -9.60 -6.79 15.49
C GLY A 126 -8.83 -5.96 14.46
N VAL A 127 -7.91 -6.54 13.68
CA VAL A 127 -7.32 -5.88 12.51
C VAL A 127 -8.45 -5.36 11.61
N PRO A 128 -8.50 -4.04 11.31
CA PRO A 128 -9.54 -3.50 10.44
C PRO A 128 -9.33 -3.99 9.00
N VAL A 129 -10.33 -4.68 8.46
CA VAL A 129 -10.36 -5.13 7.06
C VAL A 129 -11.43 -4.36 6.31
N HIS A 130 -11.01 -3.65 5.27
CA HIS A 130 -11.86 -2.84 4.42
C HIS A 130 -11.95 -3.42 3.02
N THR A 131 -13.17 -3.71 2.57
CA THR A 131 -13.43 -4.14 1.19
C THR A 131 -13.78 -2.93 0.33
N VAL A 132 -12.98 -2.69 -0.71
CA VAL A 132 -13.18 -1.65 -1.71
C VAL A 132 -14.19 -2.11 -2.76
N ARG A 133 -15.13 -1.22 -3.09
CA ARG A 133 -16.22 -1.53 -4.04
C ARG A 133 -15.69 -1.78 -5.46
N PRO A 134 -16.41 -2.58 -6.27
CA PRO A 134 -16.15 -2.67 -7.70
C PRO A 134 -16.16 -1.27 -8.33
N LYS A 135 -15.19 -1.00 -9.20
CA LYS A 135 -14.98 0.29 -9.91
C LYS A 135 -14.42 1.46 -9.08
N GLN A 136 -14.25 1.31 -7.76
CA GLN A 136 -13.53 2.28 -6.94
C GLN A 136 -12.04 1.88 -6.85
N SER A 137 -11.12 2.85 -6.95
CA SER A 137 -9.71 2.57 -6.67
C SER A 137 -9.46 2.52 -5.16
N LYS A 138 -8.43 1.78 -4.73
CA LYS A 138 -8.02 1.79 -3.31
C LYS A 138 -7.61 3.19 -2.87
N ALA A 139 -6.97 3.95 -3.76
CA ALA A 139 -6.60 5.32 -3.48
C ALA A 139 -7.84 6.19 -3.22
N ASP A 140 -8.88 6.10 -4.08
CA ASP A 140 -10.18 6.79 -3.86
C ASP A 140 -10.85 6.38 -2.55
N PHE A 141 -10.78 5.09 -2.21
CA PHE A 141 -11.28 4.61 -0.93
C PHE A 141 -10.53 5.24 0.24
N LEU A 142 -9.20 5.23 0.21
CA LEU A 142 -8.36 5.81 1.26
C LEU A 142 -8.62 7.31 1.43
N TRP A 143 -8.76 8.06 0.33
CA TRP A 143 -9.09 9.50 0.39
C TRP A 143 -10.44 9.79 1.04
N GLY A 144 -11.47 9.00 0.73
CA GLY A 144 -12.80 9.20 1.31
C GLY A 144 -12.98 8.63 2.71
N HIS A 145 -12.07 7.75 3.15
CA HIS A 145 -12.19 7.03 4.43
C HIS A 145 -11.24 7.55 5.51
N TRP A 146 -10.11 8.15 5.12
CA TRP A 146 -9.17 8.78 6.03
C TRP A 146 -9.24 10.29 5.82
N ASP A 147 -10.17 10.94 6.53
CA ASP A 147 -10.33 12.39 6.50
C ASP A 147 -8.99 13.11 6.72
N GLY A 148 -8.68 14.07 5.84
CA GLY A 148 -7.54 14.98 5.98
C GLY A 148 -6.21 14.55 5.35
N TRP A 149 -6.15 13.39 4.66
CA TRP A 149 -4.94 12.97 3.94
C TRP A 149 -4.95 13.46 2.47
N ASP A 150 -4.30 14.60 2.17
CA ASP A 150 -3.95 14.97 0.79
C ASP A 150 -2.58 14.38 0.44
N PRO A 151 -2.46 13.44 -0.52
CA PRO A 151 -1.16 12.88 -0.93
C PRO A 151 -0.22 13.92 -1.56
N ARG A 152 -0.73 15.11 -1.91
CA ARG A 152 0.03 16.27 -2.39
C ARG A 152 0.46 17.21 -1.26
N CYS A 153 -0.03 17.01 -0.04
CA CYS A 153 0.22 17.88 1.12
C CYS A 153 0.53 17.03 2.38
N PRO A 154 1.81 16.72 2.67
CA PRO A 154 2.19 15.83 3.76
C PRO A 154 1.95 16.36 5.18
N ASP A 155 1.65 17.65 5.34
CA ASP A 155 1.76 18.34 6.64
C ASP A 155 0.41 18.72 7.28
N THR A 156 -0.73 18.30 6.72
CA THR A 156 -2.01 18.52 7.41
C THR A 156 -2.20 17.49 8.50
N ASP A 157 -1.67 17.80 9.69
CA ASP A 157 -2.08 17.17 10.93
C ASP A 157 -3.51 17.62 11.27
N PRO A 158 -4.53 16.74 11.21
CA PRO A 158 -5.91 17.12 11.51
C PRO A 158 -6.11 17.46 13.00
N THR A 159 -5.12 17.24 13.87
CA THR A 159 -5.19 17.64 15.28
C THR A 159 -4.87 19.12 15.54
N GLN A 160 -4.37 19.87 14.55
CA GLN A 160 -4.05 21.30 14.71
C GLN A 160 -5.21 22.26 14.41
N SER A 161 -6.39 21.78 13.99
CA SER A 161 -7.54 22.64 13.65
C SER A 161 -8.60 22.78 14.77
N ARG A 162 -8.30 22.34 15.99
CA ARG A 162 -9.22 22.43 17.15
C ARG A 162 -8.58 23.08 18.39
N SER A 163 -7.96 24.23 18.22
CA SER A 163 -7.59 25.08 19.34
C SER A 163 -7.58 26.55 18.93
N GLU A 164 -8.75 27.11 18.62
CA GLU A 164 -8.97 28.56 18.61
C GLU A 164 -10.48 28.85 18.51
N GLN A 165 -11.19 28.61 19.62
CA GLN A 165 -12.41 29.34 19.99
C GLN A 165 -12.79 28.96 21.43
N GLY A 166 -12.14 29.67 22.35
CA GLY A 166 -12.47 29.72 23.77
C GLY A 166 -11.96 31.04 24.31
N ASP A 167 -12.91 31.89 24.74
CA ASP A 167 -12.81 33.02 25.67
C ASP A 167 -12.11 34.31 25.19
N VAL A 168 -12.90 35.36 24.88
CA VAL A 168 -13.40 36.40 25.83
C VAL A 168 -14.71 36.99 25.28
#